data_AF-N9Y6B0-F1
#
_entry.id   AF-N9Y6B0-F1
#
_cell.length_a   1.000
_cell.length_b   1.000
_cell.length_c   1.000
_cell.angle_alpha   90.00
_cell.angle_beta   90.00
_cell.angle_gamma   90.00
#
_symmetry.space_group_name_H-M   'P 1'
#
loop_
_entity.id
_entity.type
_entity.pdbx_description
1 polymer ?
#
loop_
_entity_poly.entity_id
_entity_poly.type
_entity_poly.pdbx_seq_one_letter_code
_entity_poly.pdbx_strand_id
1 'polypeptide(L)'
;MALEAIKEVKKAESTAEELIKDANAKAKEMIQIADKEALNEYNEVLNEAKKECENIMNNAIQEGNKEAEPIIAKGESEAKEILNVSIDKKKDAMKLVIERIVKTNGNS
;
A
#
# COMPACT_ATOMS: atom_id res chain seq x y z
N MET A 1 -39.86 67.07 15.71
CA MET A 1 -40.28 65.90 16.51
C MET A 1 -40.77 64.75 15.63
N ALA A 2 -42.00 64.74 15.08
CA ALA A 2 -42.49 63.58 14.30
C ALA A 2 -41.66 63.24 13.04
N LEU A 3 -41.21 64.26 12.30
CA LEU A 3 -40.35 64.10 11.11
C LEU A 3 -38.96 63.55 11.43
N GLU A 4 -38.43 63.82 12.63
CA GLU A 4 -37.13 63.28 13.07
C GLU A 4 -37.25 61.83 13.51
N ALA A 5 -38.32 61.48 14.23
CA ALA A 5 -38.61 60.10 14.58
C ALA A 5 -38.76 59.22 13.33
N ILE A 6 -39.44 59.70 12.28
CA ILE A 6 -39.55 58.96 11.01
C ILE A 6 -38.18 58.78 10.33
N LYS A 7 -37.29 59.78 10.39
CA LYS A 7 -35.93 59.66 9.84
C LYS A 7 -35.07 58.68 10.63
N GLU A 8 -35.19 58.64 11.96
CA GLU A 8 -34.52 57.65 12.80
C GLU A 8 -34.99 56.23 12.51
N VAL A 9 -36.32 56.02 12.39
CA VAL A 9 -36.88 54.71 12.03
C VAL A 9 -36.34 54.24 10.68
N LYS A 10 -36.33 55.12 9.67
CA LYS A 10 -35.81 54.78 8.34
C LYS A 10 -34.31 54.45 8.34
N LYS A 11 -33.52 55.13 9.20
CA LYS A 11 -32.11 54.77 9.41
C LYS A 11 -31.96 53.41 10.07
N ALA A 12 -32.75 53.13 11.12
CA ALA A 12 -32.72 51.85 11.81
C ALA A 12 -33.10 50.69 10.89
N GLU A 13 -34.11 50.87 10.03
CA GLU A 13 -34.50 49.90 8.99
C GLU A 13 -33.35 49.64 8.02
N SER A 14 -32.72 50.69 7.49
CA SER A 14 -31.58 50.56 6.58
C SER A 14 -30.39 49.83 7.22
N THR A 15 -30.08 50.14 8.48
CA THR A 15 -29.00 49.46 9.21
C THR A 15 -29.35 48.00 9.48
N ALA A 16 -30.60 47.68 9.79
CA ALA A 16 -31.05 46.32 9.99
C ALA A 16 -30.97 45.51 8.68
N GLU A 17 -31.35 46.09 7.54
CA GLU A 17 -31.22 45.45 6.23
C GLU A 17 -29.76 45.15 5.87
N GLU A 18 -28.84 46.09 6.11
CA GLU A 18 -27.40 45.86 5.93
C GLU A 18 -26.89 44.73 6.84
N LEU A 19 -27.30 44.72 8.11
CA LEU A 19 -26.94 43.67 9.07
C LEU A 19 -27.39 42.28 8.60
N ILE A 20 -28.62 42.17 8.10
CA ILE A 20 -29.16 40.91 7.56
C ILE A 20 -28.39 40.49 6.30
N LYS A 21 -28.06 41.43 5.41
CA LYS A 21 -27.30 41.14 4.20
C LYS A 21 -25.90 40.63 4.52
N ASP A 22 -25.21 41.28 5.45
CA ASP A 22 -23.86 40.90 5.89
C ASP A 22 -23.87 39.55 6.62
N ALA A 23 -24.85 39.31 7.47
CA ALA A 23 -25.02 38.02 8.15
C ALA A 23 -25.22 36.88 7.14
N ASN A 24 -26.04 37.10 6.11
CA ASN A 24 -26.26 36.11 5.05
C ASN A 24 -25.00 35.88 4.19
N ALA A 25 -24.23 36.93 3.92
CA ALA A 25 -22.96 36.81 3.19
C ALA A 25 -21.94 35.98 3.99
N LYS A 26 -21.76 36.30 5.28
CA LYS A 26 -20.88 35.55 6.17
C LYS A 26 -21.32 34.09 6.35
N ALA A 27 -22.62 33.83 6.44
CA ALA A 27 -23.14 32.46 6.52
C ALA A 27 -22.75 31.64 5.28
N LYS A 28 -22.88 32.21 4.08
CA LYS A 28 -22.47 31.55 2.84
C LYS A 28 -20.96 31.31 2.78
N GLU A 29 -20.17 32.29 3.21
CA GLU A 29 -18.71 32.17 3.24
C GLU A 29 -18.27 31.06 4.22
N MET A 30 -18.86 30.99 5.41
CA MET A 30 -18.58 29.93 6.38
C MET A 30 -18.87 28.54 5.82
N ILE A 31 -19.98 28.38 5.09
CA ILE A 31 -20.31 27.09 4.44
C ILE A 31 -19.26 26.74 3.39
N GLN A 32 -18.86 27.69 2.55
CA GLN A 32 -17.85 27.46 1.51
C GLN A 32 -16.48 27.08 2.09
N ILE A 33 -16.09 27.71 3.19
CA ILE A 33 -14.85 27.39 3.90
C ILE A 33 -14.94 25.98 4.49
N ALA A 34 -16.03 25.66 5.18
CA ALA A 34 -16.26 24.34 5.75
C ALA A 34 -16.25 23.23 4.69
N ASP A 35 -16.90 23.44 3.55
CA ASP A 35 -16.90 22.49 2.43
C ASP A 35 -15.49 22.26 1.88
N LYS A 36 -14.68 23.33 1.77
CA LYS A 36 -13.31 23.26 1.30
C LYS A 36 -12.39 22.54 2.29
N GLU A 37 -12.53 22.84 3.57
CA GLU A 37 -11.78 22.18 4.65
C GLU A 37 -12.13 20.69 4.70
N ALA A 38 -13.41 20.33 4.66
CA ALA A 38 -13.85 18.95 4.62
C ALA A 38 -13.29 18.17 3.41
N LEU A 39 -13.28 18.80 2.23
CA LEU A 39 -12.71 18.17 1.03
C LEU A 39 -11.19 17.99 1.15
N ASN A 40 -10.49 18.96 1.74
CA ASN A 40 -9.05 18.85 1.98
C ASN A 40 -8.74 17.73 2.96
N GLU A 41 -9.39 17.70 4.13
CA GLU A 41 -9.20 16.64 5.12
C GLU A 41 -9.51 15.26 4.54
N TYR A 42 -10.60 15.13 3.77
CA TYR A 42 -10.94 13.89 3.10
C TYR A 42 -9.82 13.42 2.14
N ASN A 43 -9.27 14.34 1.35
CA ASN A 43 -8.19 14.02 0.42
C ASN A 43 -6.87 13.70 1.15
N GLU A 44 -6.58 14.36 2.26
CA GLU A 44 -5.41 14.05 3.10
C GLU A 44 -5.52 12.64 3.67
N VAL A 45 -6.65 12.29 4.28
CA VAL A 45 -6.89 10.94 4.82
C VAL A 45 -6.76 9.88 3.73
N LEU A 46 -7.31 10.12 2.53
CA LEU A 46 -7.17 9.19 1.41
C LEU A 46 -5.71 9.03 0.96
N ASN A 47 -4.93 10.11 0.92
CA ASN A 47 -3.53 10.06 0.51
C ASN A 47 -2.67 9.35 1.55
N GLU A 48 -2.92 9.59 2.83
CA GLU A 48 -2.26 8.88 3.92
C GLU A 48 -2.56 7.38 3.88
N ALA A 49 -3.83 7.01 3.71
CA ALA A 49 -4.23 5.61 3.60
C ALA A 49 -3.58 4.90 2.40
N LYS A 50 -3.47 5.58 1.24
CA LYS A 50 -2.76 5.04 0.07
C LYS A 50 -1.28 4.82 0.35
N LYS A 51 -0.62 5.80 0.98
CA LYS A 51 0.80 5.71 1.34
C LYS A 51 1.04 4.59 2.33
N GLU A 52 0.16 4.39 3.30
CA GLU A 52 0.24 3.29 4.25
C GLU A 52 0.07 1.94 3.55
N CYS A 53 -0.90 1.80 2.64
CA CYS A 53 -1.06 0.60 1.81
C CYS A 53 0.21 0.29 1.01
N GLU A 54 0.80 1.29 0.36
CA GLU A 54 2.04 1.13 -0.41
C GLU A 54 3.21 0.69 0.49
N ASN A 55 3.34 1.27 1.68
CA ASN A 55 4.36 0.87 2.65
C ASN A 55 4.18 -0.58 3.11
N ILE A 56 2.95 -1.00 3.42
CA ILE A 56 2.65 -2.38 3.82
C ILE A 56 3.02 -3.34 2.69
N MET A 57 2.63 -3.04 1.45
CA MET A 57 2.94 -3.87 0.29
C MET A 57 4.45 -3.98 0.06
N ASN A 58 5.17 -2.86 0.11
CA ASN A 58 6.62 -2.85 -0.07
C ASN A 58 7.35 -3.63 1.03
N ASN A 59 6.91 -3.50 2.28
CA ASN A 59 7.46 -4.26 3.39
C ASN A 59 7.22 -5.77 3.20
N ALA A 60 6.02 -6.17 2.82
CA ALA A 60 5.70 -7.58 2.56
C ALA A 60 6.55 -8.16 1.42
N ILE A 61 6.80 -7.40 0.35
CA ILE A 61 7.70 -7.81 -0.73
C ILE A 61 9.13 -7.97 -0.23
N GLN A 62 9.64 -7.02 0.55
CA GLN A 62 11.00 -7.08 1.09
C GLN A 62 11.18 -8.26 2.05
N GLU A 63 10.22 -8.50 2.94
CA GLU A 63 10.21 -9.65 3.84
C GLU A 63 10.17 -10.96 3.05
N GLY A 64 9.26 -11.08 2.08
CA GLY A 64 9.16 -12.27 1.23
C GLY A 64 10.46 -12.56 0.47
N ASN A 65 11.12 -11.52 -0.07
CA ASN A 65 12.42 -11.69 -0.73
C ASN A 65 13.51 -12.14 0.26
N LYS A 66 13.55 -11.56 1.45
CA LYS A 66 14.51 -11.92 2.50
C LYS A 66 14.31 -13.36 2.99
N GLU A 67 13.06 -13.83 3.07
CA GLU A 67 12.76 -15.23 3.39
C GLU A 67 13.11 -16.17 2.22
N ALA A 68 12.99 -15.71 0.98
CA ALA A 68 13.34 -16.49 -0.20
C ALA A 68 14.87 -16.67 -0.37
N GLU A 69 15.68 -15.69 0.04
CA GLU A 69 17.16 -15.76 -0.04
C GLU A 69 17.77 -17.06 0.52
N PRO A 70 17.51 -17.47 1.78
CA PRO A 70 18.06 -18.71 2.32
C PRO A 70 17.53 -19.96 1.62
N ILE A 71 16.29 -19.94 1.09
CA ILE A 71 15.71 -21.06 0.34
C ILE A 71 16.47 -21.24 -0.98
N ILE A 72 16.72 -20.15 -1.69
CA ILE A 72 17.49 -20.15 -2.94
C ILE A 72 18.92 -20.62 -2.67
N ALA A 73 19.60 -20.05 -1.67
CA ALA A 73 20.96 -20.43 -1.32
C ALA A 73 21.07 -21.91 -0.94
N LYS A 74 20.09 -22.44 -0.19
CA LYS A 74 20.03 -23.87 0.14
C LYS A 74 19.83 -24.73 -1.11
N GLY A 75 18.88 -24.37 -1.97
CA GLY A 75 18.63 -25.10 -3.23
C GLY A 75 19.86 -25.12 -4.14
N GLU A 76 20.59 -24.01 -4.23
CA GLU A 76 21.86 -23.95 -4.97
C GLU A 76 22.94 -24.85 -4.37
N SER A 77 23.03 -24.89 -3.03
CA SER A 77 23.99 -25.76 -2.34
C SER A 77 23.68 -27.24 -2.60
N GLU A 78 22.42 -27.64 -2.42
CA GLU A 78 21.97 -29.02 -2.67
C GLU A 78 22.19 -29.44 -4.13
N ALA A 79 21.90 -28.56 -5.09
CA ALA A 79 22.16 -28.81 -6.50
C ALA A 79 23.67 -29.00 -6.78
N LYS A 80 24.53 -28.18 -6.17
CA LYS A 80 25.99 -28.32 -6.28
C LYS A 80 26.47 -29.65 -5.68
N GLU A 81 25.93 -30.07 -4.54
CA GLU A 81 26.27 -31.35 -3.92
C GLU A 81 25.94 -32.55 -4.83
N ILE A 82 24.77 -32.52 -5.47
CA ILE A 82 24.35 -33.55 -6.43
C ILE A 82 25.28 -33.59 -7.65
N LEU A 83 25.64 -32.44 -8.20
CA LEU A 83 26.55 -32.36 -9.36
C LEU A 83 27.96 -32.86 -9.02
N ASN A 84 28.43 -32.50 -7.83
CA ASN A 84 29.78 -32.80 -7.34
C ASN A 84 29.92 -34.19 -6.69
N VAL A 85 28.95 -35.09 -6.87
CA VAL A 85 29.09 -36.49 -6.43
C VAL A 85 30.39 -37.08 -7.01
N SER A 86 31.20 -37.63 -6.11
CA SER A 86 32.52 -38.19 -6.42
C SER A 86 32.48 -39.20 -7.55
N ILE A 87 33.50 -39.17 -8.41
CA ILE A 87 33.67 -40.12 -9.52
C ILE A 87 33.65 -41.57 -9.03
N ASP A 88 34.21 -41.85 -7.85
CA ASP A 88 34.27 -43.21 -7.31
C ASP A 88 32.87 -43.75 -6.98
N LYS A 89 32.02 -42.96 -6.30
CA LYS A 89 30.59 -43.31 -6.12
C LYS A 89 29.86 -43.52 -7.45
N LYS A 90 30.17 -42.73 -8.48
CA LYS A 90 29.59 -42.92 -9.83
C LYS A 90 30.05 -44.25 -10.45
N LYS A 91 31.33 -44.59 -10.33
CA LYS A 91 31.90 -45.86 -10.80
C LYS A 91 31.33 -47.06 -10.05
N ASP A 92 31.17 -46.96 -8.73
CA ASP A 92 30.57 -48.02 -7.91
C ASP A 92 29.12 -48.26 -8.32
N ALA A 93 28.34 -47.20 -8.54
CA ALA A 93 26.97 -47.31 -9.05
C ALA A 93 26.94 -47.96 -10.45
N MET A 94 27.84 -47.59 -11.36
CA MET A 94 27.96 -48.24 -12.67
C MET A 94 28.28 -49.73 -12.54
N LYS A 95 29.21 -50.10 -11.66
CA LYS A 95 29.59 -51.50 -11.43
C LYS A 95 28.40 -52.32 -10.93
N LEU A 96 27.60 -51.78 -10.00
CA LEU A 96 26.38 -52.43 -9.52
C LEU A 96 25.38 -52.69 -10.66
N VAL A 97 25.20 -51.72 -11.56
CA VAL A 97 24.31 -51.86 -12.72
C VAL A 97 24.85 -52.94 -13.68
N ILE A 98 26.15 -52.94 -13.98
CA ILE A 98 26.79 -53.94 -14.83
C ILE A 98 26.63 -55.34 -14.23
N GLU A 99 26.93 -55.51 -12.94
CA GLU A 99 26.77 -56.79 -12.25
C GLU A 99 25.32 -57.29 -12.29
N ARG A 100 24.34 -56.39 -12.16
CA ARG A 100 22.93 -56.75 -12.26
C ARG A 100 22.59 -57.27 -13.65
N ILE A 101 23.01 -56.57 -14.71
CA ILE A 101 22.75 -56.99 -16.10
C ILE A 101 23.43 -58.33 -16.39
N VAL A 102 24.71 -58.47 -16.03
CA VAL A 102 25.49 -59.69 -16.27
C VAL A 102 24.91 -60.89 -15.50
N LYS A 103 24.47 -60.72 -14.25
CA LYS A 103 23.82 -61.80 -13.48
C LYS A 103 22.44 -62.18 -14.02
N THR A 104 21.74 -61.27 -14.71
CA THR A 104 20.42 -61.53 -15.30
C THR A 104 20.53 -62.21 -16.68
N ASN A 105 21.59 -61.90 -17.44
CA ASN A 105 21.81 -62.43 -18.80
C ASN A 105 22.88 -63.53 -18.88
N GLY A 106 23.59 -63.81 -17.79
CA GLY A 106 24.78 -64.66 -17.75
C GLY A 106 24.57 -66.07 -17.18
N ASN A 107 23.33 -66.51 -16.97
CA ASN A 107 23.05 -67.94 -16.78
C ASN A 107 22.79 -68.61 -18.14
N SER A 108 23.88 -68.92 -18.83
CA SER A 108 24.08 -70.13 -19.63
C SER A 108 25.52 -70.58 -19.44
#